data_AF-A0A925XU33-F1
#
_entry.id   AF-A0A925XU33-F1
#
_cell.length_a   1.000
_cell.length_b   1.000
_cell.length_c   1.000
_cell.angle_alpha   90.00
_cell.angle_beta   90.00
_cell.angle_gamma   90.00
#
_symmetry.space_group_name_H-M   'P 1'
#
loop_
_entity.id
_entity.type
_entity.pdbx_description
1 polymer ?
#
loop_
_entity_poly.entity_id
_entity_poly.type
_entity_poly.pdbx_seq_one_letter_code
_entity_poly.pdbx_strand_id
1 'polypeptide(L)'
;MLQFILRRLLLAIPVLFIVITISFFLVRLAPGNPFASERSYPPAVIEKLNAKYGLDAPLHVQYLRYLERVVFHADLGPSTR
;
A
#
# COMPACT_ATOMS: atom_id res chain seq x y z
N MET A 1 13.43 -22.49 -23.53
CA MET A 1 12.18 -21.74 -23.29
C MET A 1 11.90 -21.54 -21.79
N LEU A 2 11.84 -22.59 -20.96
CA LEU A 2 11.57 -22.46 -19.50
C LEU A 2 12.59 -21.57 -18.75
N GLN A 3 13.89 -21.75 -19.01
CA GLN A 3 14.95 -20.93 -18.41
C GLN A 3 14.84 -19.44 -18.78
N PHE A 4 14.39 -19.14 -20.00
CA PHE A 4 14.16 -17.77 -20.46
C PHE A 4 12.97 -17.14 -19.72
N ILE A 5 11.88 -17.89 -19.54
CA ILE A 5 10.69 -17.44 -18.79
C ILE A 5 11.05 -17.19 -17.31
N LEU A 6 11.77 -18.11 -16.67
CA LEU A 6 12.23 -17.94 -15.28
C LEU A 6 13.14 -16.72 -15.10
N ARG A 7 14.08 -16.51 -16.01
CA ARG A 7 14.95 -15.32 -15.99
C ARG A 7 14.15 -14.03 -16.15
N ARG A 8 13.11 -14.04 -16.99
CA ARG A 8 12.23 -12.89 -17.21
C ARG A 8 11.34 -12.59 -15.99
N LEU A 9 10.83 -13.62 -15.32
CA LEU A 9 10.10 -13.51 -14.05
C LEU A 9 10.99 -12.95 -12.93
N LEU A 10 12.22 -13.46 -12.80
CA LEU A 10 13.18 -12.95 -11.81
C LEU A 10 13.53 -11.48 -12.04
N LEU A 11 13.63 -11.03 -13.30
CA LEU A 11 13.83 -9.62 -13.65
C LEU A 11 12.59 -8.76 -13.41
N ALA A 12 11.38 -9.33 -13.42
CA ALA A 12 10.16 -8.60 -13.13
C ALA A 12 10.00 -8.28 -11.63
N ILE A 13 10.55 -9.11 -10.74
CA ILE A 13 10.50 -8.90 -9.28
C ILE A 13 11.05 -7.51 -8.88
N PRO A 14 12.28 -7.11 -9.25
CA PRO A 14 12.80 -5.79 -8.86
C PRO A 14 12.01 -4.64 -9.50
N VAL A 15 11.49 -4.81 -10.72
CA VAL A 15 10.66 -3.79 -11.37
C VAL A 15 9.35 -3.59 -10.61
N LEU A 16 8.65 -4.67 -10.28
CA LEU A 16 7.43 -4.63 -9.48
C LEU A 16 7.69 -4.04 -8.09
N PHE A 17 8.80 -4.41 -7.46
CA PHE A 17 9.21 -3.85 -6.16
C PHE A 17 9.38 -2.32 -6.22
N ILE A 18 10.06 -1.82 -7.26
CA ILE A 18 10.22 -0.37 -7.48
C ILE A 18 8.87 0.31 -7.69
N VAL A 19 8.01 -0.26 -8.54
CA VAL A 19 6.68 0.30 -8.82
C VAL A 19 5.83 0.36 -7.55
N ILE A 20 5.77 -0.72 -6.76
CA ILE A 20 5.05 -0.78 -5.48
C ILE A 20 5.57 0.29 -4.51
N THR A 21 6.90 0.44 -4.43
CA THR A 21 7.55 1.43 -3.57
C THR A 21 7.15 2.85 -3.99
N ILE A 22 7.31 3.17 -5.28
CA ILE A 22 6.96 4.49 -5.82
C ILE A 22 5.47 4.78 -5.63
N SER A 23 4.58 3.83 -5.94
CA SER A 23 3.14 4.00 -5.74
C SER A 23 2.78 4.25 -4.28
N PHE A 24 3.39 3.54 -3.33
CA PHE A 24 3.18 3.77 -1.91
C PHE A 24 3.58 5.20 -1.50
N PHE A 25 4.76 5.67 -1.94
CA PHE A 25 5.20 7.03 -1.67
C PHE A 25 4.33 8.08 -2.35
N LEU A 26 3.88 7.85 -3.60
CA LEU A 26 2.98 8.76 -4.30
C LEU A 26 1.64 8.93 -3.58
N VAL A 27 1.04 7.83 -3.11
CA VAL A 27 -0.21 7.89 -2.33
C VAL A 27 0.00 8.60 -1.00
N ARG A 28 1.19 8.49 -0.38
CA ARG A 28 1.50 9.19 0.88
C ARG A 28 1.88 10.67 0.70
N LEU A 29 2.48 11.00 -0.44
CA LEU A 29 2.81 12.38 -0.83
C LEU A 29 1.58 13.15 -1.29
N ALA A 30 0.56 12.45 -1.78
CA ALA A 30 -0.74 13.06 -2.07
C ALA A 30 -1.27 13.73 -0.79
N PRO A 31 -1.48 15.06 -0.79
CA PRO A 31 -1.92 15.77 0.40
C PRO A 31 -3.36 15.39 0.70
N GLY A 32 -3.54 14.52 1.70
CA GLY A 32 -4.86 14.11 2.17
C GLY A 32 -4.78 12.86 3.05
N ASN A 33 -5.37 12.92 4.24
CA ASN A 33 -5.75 11.67 4.91
C ASN A 33 -6.91 11.09 4.07
N PRO A 34 -6.84 9.82 3.61
CA PRO A 34 -7.91 9.20 2.81
C PRO A 34 -9.29 9.28 3.48
N PHE A 35 -9.34 9.54 4.79
CA PHE A 35 -10.58 9.73 5.54
C PHE A 35 -10.93 11.19 5.89
N ALA A 36 -10.04 12.16 5.66
CA ALA A 36 -10.28 13.57 6.01
C ALA A 36 -10.92 14.39 4.88
N SER A 37 -10.80 13.94 3.62
CA SER A 37 -11.07 14.80 2.46
C SER A 37 -12.54 14.83 2.00
N GLU A 38 -13.37 13.83 2.33
CA GLU A 38 -14.73 13.71 1.77
C GLU A 38 -15.87 13.74 2.78
N ARG A 39 -15.61 13.46 4.06
CA ARG A 39 -16.61 13.56 5.13
C ARG A 39 -15.91 14.11 6.36
N SER A 40 -16.44 15.21 6.91
CA SER A 40 -16.09 15.66 8.26
C SER A 40 -16.55 14.62 9.27
N TYR A 41 -15.80 13.52 9.37
CA TYR A 41 -15.98 12.55 10.43
C TYR A 41 -15.56 13.21 11.74
N PRO A 42 -16.29 12.98 12.84
CA PRO A 42 -15.83 13.39 14.15
C PRO A 42 -14.41 12.87 14.39
N PRO A 43 -13.53 13.63 15.08
CA PRO A 43 -12.13 13.25 15.27
C PRO A 43 -11.97 11.85 15.90
N ALA A 44 -12.88 11.47 16.80
CA ALA A 44 -12.92 10.13 17.41
C ALA A 44 -13.21 8.99 16.41
N VAL A 45 -13.90 9.27 15.31
CA VAL A 45 -14.17 8.29 14.24
C VAL A 45 -12.96 8.17 13.32
N ILE A 46 -12.28 9.29 13.03
CA ILE A 46 -11.03 9.31 12.25
C ILE A 46 -9.95 8.51 12.97
N GLU A 47 -9.81 8.67 14.29
CA GLU A 47 -8.85 7.93 15.09
C GLU A 47 -9.12 6.41 15.07
N LYS A 48 -10.39 6.01 15.22
CA LYS A 48 -10.79 4.59 15.10
C LYS A 48 -10.56 4.04 13.70
N LEU A 49 -10.77 4.84 12.65
CA LEU A 49 -10.49 4.45 11.27
C LEU A 49 -8.98 4.33 11.05
N ASN A 50 -8.19 5.29 11.49
CA ASN A 50 -6.73 5.25 11.40
C ASN A 50 -6.17 4.01 12.11
N ALA A 51 -6.68 3.68 13.30
CA ALA A 51 -6.31 2.47 14.02
C ALA A 51 -6.73 1.20 13.26
N LYS A 52 -7.95 1.15 12.73
CA LYS A 52 -8.48 0.00 11.97
C LYS A 52 -7.69 -0.28 10.69
N TYR A 53 -7.31 0.78 9.97
CA TYR A 53 -6.54 0.68 8.72
C TYR A 53 -5.02 0.67 8.96
N GLY A 54 -4.57 0.84 10.21
CA GLY A 54 -3.15 0.88 10.58
C GLY A 54 -2.41 2.13 10.11
N LEU A 55 -3.14 3.20 9.77
CA LEU A 55 -2.59 4.50 9.37
C LEU A 55 -1.91 5.23 10.53
N ASP A 56 -2.18 4.81 11.77
CA ASP A 56 -1.53 5.29 13.00
C ASP A 56 -0.10 4.76 13.20
N ALA A 57 0.28 3.70 12.47
CA ALA A 57 1.59 3.08 12.65
C ALA A 57 2.72 3.89 11.99
N PRO A 58 3.99 3.72 12.40
CA PRO A 58 5.13 4.33 11.73
C PRO A 58 5.18 3.96 10.23
N LEU A 59 5.70 4.87 9.39
CA LEU A 59 5.74 4.70 7.92
C LEU A 59 6.35 3.37 7.46
N HIS A 60 7.45 2.95 8.09
CA HIS A 60 8.11 1.70 7.78
C HIS A 60 7.21 0.48 8.07
N VAL A 61 6.41 0.54 9.14
CA VAL A 61 5.45 -0.53 9.47
C VAL A 61 4.31 -0.56 8.46
N GLN A 62 3.80 0.61 8.04
CA GLN A 62 2.78 0.69 6.99
C GLN A 62 3.29 0.13 5.66
N TYR A 63 4.53 0.47 5.29
CA TYR A 63 5.17 -0.04 4.09
C TYR A 63 5.39 -1.56 4.14
N LEU A 64 5.94 -2.09 5.24
CA LEU A 64 6.17 -3.54 5.39
C LEU A 64 4.86 -4.33 5.34
N ARG A 65 3.80 -3.86 6.01
CA ARG A 65 2.47 -4.50 5.95
C ARG A 65 1.86 -4.46 4.55
N TYR A 66 2.05 -3.36 3.83
CA TYR A 66 1.60 -3.23 2.43
C TYR A 66 2.38 -4.19 1.52
N LEU A 67 3.70 -4.24 1.67
CA LEU A 67 4.56 -5.14 0.93
C LEU A 67 4.21 -6.61 1.19
N GLU A 68 3.96 -6.98 2.45
CA GLU A 68 3.56 -8.32 2.83
C GLU A 68 2.21 -8.72 2.19
N ARG A 69 1.22 -7.83 2.18
CA ARG A 69 -0.07 -8.10 1.51
C ARG A 69 0.08 -8.25 0.01
N VAL A 70 0.83 -7.37 -0.65
CA VAL A 70 1.00 -7.43 -2.10
C VAL A 70 1.81 -8.66 -2.52
N VAL A 71 2.86 -9.00 -1.78
CA VAL A 71 3.77 -10.11 -2.15
C VAL A 71 3.21 -11.48 -1.77
N PHE A 72 2.66 -11.63 -0.56
CA PHE A 72 2.21 -12.95 -0.07
C PHE A 72 0.73 -13.21 -0.33
N HIS A 73 -0.09 -12.17 -0.43
CA HIS A 73 -1.54 -12.31 -0.56
C HIS A 73 -2.07 -11.81 -1.90
N ALA A 74 -1.21 -11.26 -2.77
CA ALA A 74 -1.60 -10.59 -4.01
C ALA A 74 -2.74 -9.56 -3.81
N ASP A 75 -2.82 -8.99 -2.61
CA ASP A 75 -3.87 -8.09 -2.17
C ASP A 75 -3.41 -6.65 -2.34
N LEU A 76 -4.01 -5.94 -3.29
CA LEU A 76 -3.74 -4.53 -3.60
C LEU A 76 -4.47 -3.56 -2.65
N GLY A 77 -5.21 -4.10 -1.67
CA GLY A 77 -6.05 -3.35 -0.76
C GLY A 77 -7.51 -3.27 -1.21
N PRO A 78 -8.38 -2.75 -0.34
CA PRO A 78 -9.80 -2.64 -0.61
C PRO A 78 -10.07 -1.66 -1.76
N SER A 79 -10.81 -2.11 -2.78
CA SER A 79 -11.32 -1.23 -3.83
C SER A 79 -12.39 -0.30 -3.25
N THR A 80 -12.06 0.95 -2.98
CA THR A 80 -13.06 1.98 -2.67
C THR A 80 -13.81 2.35 -3.94
N ARG A 81 -15.10 2.01 -3.96
CA ARG A 81 -16.09 2.42 -4.97
C ARG A 81 -16.68 3.78 -4.63
#